data_AF-A0A2M8DKJ7-F1
#
_entry.id   AF-A0A2M8DKJ7-F1
#
_cell.length_a   1.000
_cell.length_b   1.000
_cell.length_c   1.000
_cell.angle_alpha   90.00
_cell.angle_beta   90.00
_cell.angle_gamma   90.00
#
_symmetry.space_group_name_H-M   'P 1'
#
loop_
_entity.id
_entity.type
_entity.pdbx_description
1 polymer ?
#
loop_
_entity_poly.entity_id
_entity_poly.type
_entity_poly.pdbx_seq_one_letter_code
_entity_poly.pdbx_strand_id
1 'polypeptide(L)'
;MALIVQKYGGTSVADLERIRAVCDRVAATVAQGHRVVVVLSAMSGETDRLVALGQKLSARPSPREMDLLLSSGERITVALLAIALDAAGIRARALTGRQAGIYTDTAHTKARIERIETATLTRLLDEGGVPV
;
A
#
# COMPACT_ATOMS: atom_id res chain seq x y z
N MET A 1 -10.52 6.55 -21.51
CA MET A 1 -9.42 6.01 -20.68
C MET A 1 -9.02 7.07 -19.67
N ALA A 2 -9.19 6.82 -18.37
CA ALA A 2 -8.80 7.72 -17.29
C ALA A 2 -7.72 7.08 -16.40
N LEU A 3 -6.98 7.89 -15.64
CA LEU A 3 -6.10 7.45 -14.56
C LEU A 3 -6.86 7.59 -13.22
N ILE A 4 -7.05 6.47 -12.52
CA ILE A 4 -7.80 6.40 -11.27
C ILE A 4 -6.88 5.93 -10.15
N VAL A 5 -6.86 6.68 -9.04
CA VAL A 5 -6.20 6.25 -7.81
C VAL A 5 -7.27 5.76 -6.83
N GLN A 6 -7.20 4.50 -6.43
CA GLN A 6 -8.14 3.88 -5.50
C GLN A 6 -7.48 3.67 -4.14
N LYS A 7 -8.02 4.28 -3.09
CA LYS A 7 -7.53 4.10 -1.73
C LYS A 7 -8.48 3.23 -0.92
N TYR A 8 -7.95 2.22 -0.24
CA TYR A 8 -8.70 1.34 0.65
C TYR A 8 -8.15 1.44 2.08
N GLY A 9 -9.05 1.62 3.05
CA GLY A 9 -8.70 1.68 4.48
C GLY A 9 -8.61 0.28 5.10
N GLY A 10 -8.08 0.19 6.33
CA GLY A 10 -7.83 -1.10 6.98
C GLY A 10 -9.07 -1.97 7.14
N THR A 11 -10.26 -1.39 7.30
CA THR A 11 -11.54 -2.14 7.33
C THR A 11 -11.93 -2.72 5.98
N SER A 12 -11.47 -2.14 4.87
CA SER A 12 -11.69 -2.65 3.51
C SER A 12 -10.73 -3.77 3.14
N VAL A 13 -9.69 -4.01 3.93
CA VAL A 13 -8.66 -5.03 3.72
C VAL A 13 -8.40 -5.83 5.01
N ALA A 14 -9.40 -5.93 5.89
CA ALA A 14 -9.21 -6.49 7.23
C ALA A 14 -8.87 -7.99 7.23
N ASP A 15 -9.18 -8.69 6.16
CA ASP A 15 -9.02 -10.13 6.00
C ASP A 15 -8.88 -10.49 4.51
N LEU A 16 -8.55 -11.75 4.22
CA LEU A 16 -8.30 -12.21 2.85
C LEU A 16 -9.56 -12.14 1.96
N GLU A 17 -10.75 -12.31 2.53
CA GLU A 17 -12.01 -12.20 1.79
C GLU A 17 -12.23 -10.76 1.31
N ARG A 18 -11.99 -9.78 2.19
CA ARG A 18 -12.05 -8.37 1.84
C ARG A 18 -10.98 -7.94 0.85
N ILE A 19 -9.76 -8.49 0.95
CA ILE A 19 -8.72 -8.25 -0.06
C ILE A 19 -9.16 -8.78 -1.43
N ARG A 20 -9.82 -9.95 -1.49
CA ARG A 20 -10.42 -10.46 -2.75
C ARG A 20 -11.51 -9.52 -3.27
N ALA A 21 -12.38 -9.03 -2.41
CA ALA A 21 -13.40 -8.06 -2.82
C ALA A 21 -12.78 -6.74 -3.35
N VAL A 22 -11.65 -6.30 -2.81
CA VAL A 22 -10.87 -5.17 -3.36
C VAL A 22 -10.26 -5.53 -4.71
N CYS A 23 -9.70 -6.73 -4.87
CA CYS A 23 -9.21 -7.24 -6.14
C CYS A 23 -10.31 -7.18 -7.22
N ASP A 24 -11.52 -7.67 -6.93
CA ASP A 24 -12.64 -7.65 -7.87
C ASP A 24 -13.02 -6.23 -8.31
N ARG A 25 -13.00 -5.26 -7.38
CA ARG A 25 -13.27 -3.84 -7.68
C ARG A 25 -12.21 -3.22 -8.58
N VAL A 26 -10.94 -3.51 -8.31
CA VAL A 26 -9.82 -3.05 -9.13
C VAL A 26 -9.91 -3.69 -10.51
N ALA A 27 -10.16 -5.00 -10.58
CA ALA A 27 -10.35 -5.74 -11.84
C ALA A 27 -11.48 -5.17 -12.69
N ALA A 28 -12.63 -4.89 -12.08
CA ALA A 28 -13.76 -4.26 -12.77
C ALA A 28 -13.40 -2.88 -13.33
N THR A 29 -12.58 -2.11 -12.62
CA THR A 29 -12.12 -0.79 -13.08
C THR A 29 -11.14 -0.90 -14.24
N VAL A 30 -10.21 -1.86 -14.18
CA VAL A 30 -9.29 -2.16 -15.29
C VAL A 30 -10.06 -2.63 -16.52
N ALA A 31 -11.08 -3.49 -16.35
CA ALA A 31 -11.92 -3.98 -17.44
C ALA A 31 -12.70 -2.87 -18.16
N GLN A 32 -12.95 -1.74 -17.51
CA GLN A 32 -13.53 -0.54 -18.13
C GLN A 32 -12.53 0.26 -18.97
N GLY A 33 -11.28 -0.21 -19.12
CA GLY A 33 -10.23 0.46 -19.87
C GLY A 33 -9.63 1.66 -19.13
N HIS A 34 -9.61 1.62 -17.80
CA HIS A 34 -8.97 2.63 -16.97
C HIS A 34 -7.59 2.15 -16.48
N ARG A 35 -6.68 3.11 -16.34
CA ARG A 35 -5.39 2.91 -15.65
C ARG A 35 -5.62 3.07 -14.16
N VAL A 36 -5.15 2.12 -13.35
CA VAL A 36 -5.42 2.11 -11.91
C VAL A 36 -4.12 2.08 -11.10
N VAL A 37 -4.03 2.95 -10.10
CA VAL A 37 -3.07 2.86 -8.99
C VAL A 37 -3.85 2.58 -7.72
N VAL A 38 -3.39 1.65 -6.90
CA VAL A 38 -4.06 1.30 -5.63
C VAL A 38 -3.20 1.78 -4.47
N VAL A 39 -3.83 2.25 -3.39
CA VAL A 39 -3.16 2.63 -2.14
C VAL A 39 -3.87 1.92 -0.99
N LEU A 40 -3.12 1.15 -0.20
CA LEU A 40 -3.67 0.39 0.92
C LEU A 40 -3.08 0.87 2.25
N SER A 41 -3.92 0.90 3.28
CA SER A 41 -3.46 0.90 4.67
C SER A 41 -3.14 -0.54 5.12
N ALA A 42 -2.51 -0.71 6.30
CA ALA A 42 -2.44 -2.02 6.94
C ALA A 42 -3.84 -2.62 7.18
N MET A 43 -3.91 -3.95 7.28
CA MET A 43 -5.13 -4.68 7.69
C MET A 43 -5.65 -4.17 9.05
N SER A 44 -6.97 -4.20 9.24
CA SER A 44 -7.61 -3.71 10.47
C SER A 44 -6.97 -4.27 11.74
N GLY A 45 -6.57 -3.37 12.66
CA GLY A 45 -5.96 -3.73 13.95
C GLY A 45 -4.45 -4.03 13.89
N GLU A 46 -3.85 -4.19 12.70
CA GLU A 46 -2.42 -4.53 12.61
C GLU A 46 -1.52 -3.38 13.05
N THR A 47 -1.84 -2.13 12.71
CA THR A 47 -1.07 -0.98 13.18
C THR A 47 -1.04 -0.92 14.71
N ASP A 48 -2.20 -1.05 15.37
CA ASP A 48 -2.29 -1.02 16.83
C ASP A 48 -1.54 -2.20 17.46
N ARG A 49 -1.64 -3.39 16.87
CA ARG A 49 -0.88 -4.58 17.29
C ARG A 49 0.62 -4.33 17.25
N LEU A 50 1.13 -3.75 16.17
CA LEU A 50 2.54 -3.43 15.98
C LEU A 50 3.02 -2.32 16.93
N VAL A 51 2.20 -1.28 17.17
CA VAL A 51 2.47 -0.24 18.18
C VAL A 51 2.64 -0.89 19.56
N ALA A 52 1.68 -1.72 19.96
CA ALA A 52 1.71 -2.39 21.26
C ALA A 52 2.92 -3.32 21.39
N LEU A 53 3.32 -4.00 20.31
CA LEU A 53 4.50 -4.88 20.29
C LEU A 53 5.79 -4.10 20.55
N GLY A 54 5.98 -2.95 19.89
CA GLY A 54 7.13 -2.08 20.13
C GLY A 54 7.17 -1.55 21.56
N GLN A 55 6.01 -1.14 22.08
CA GLN A 55 5.89 -0.60 23.44
C GLN A 55 6.13 -1.63 24.54
N LYS A 56 5.81 -2.91 24.29
CA LYS A 56 6.14 -4.02 25.21
C LYS A 56 7.64 -4.21 25.39
N LEU A 57 8.45 -3.89 24.37
CA LEU A 57 9.90 -4.01 24.43
C LEU A 57 10.55 -2.78 25.08
N SER A 58 10.01 -1.58 24.84
CA SER A 58 10.49 -0.34 25.42
C SER A 58 9.33 0.65 25.58
N ALA A 59 9.24 1.30 26.75
CA ALA A 59 8.25 2.37 26.97
C ALA A 59 8.47 3.60 26.08
N ARG A 60 9.67 3.75 25.51
CA ARG A 60 10.05 4.85 24.60
C ARG A 60 10.86 4.27 23.43
N PRO A 61 10.21 3.54 22.51
CA PRO A 61 10.90 3.00 21.36
C PRO A 61 11.38 4.15 20.46
N SER A 62 12.49 3.95 19.78
CA SER A 62 13.00 4.93 18.82
C SER A 62 11.95 5.21 17.74
N PRO A 63 11.59 6.49 17.47
CA PRO A 63 10.64 6.85 16.42
C PRO A 63 10.99 6.28 15.05
N ARG A 64 12.29 6.25 14.71
CA ARG A 64 12.80 5.66 13.46
C ARG A 64 12.48 4.16 13.35
N GLU A 65 12.71 3.40 14.43
CA GLU A 65 12.42 1.97 14.42
C GLU A 65 10.92 1.70 14.45
N MET A 66 10.14 2.57 15.09
CA MET A 66 8.69 2.50 15.02
C MET A 66 8.17 2.69 13.60
N ASP A 67 8.66 3.68 12.84
CA ASP A 67 8.27 3.84 11.43
C ASP A 67 8.58 2.58 10.62
N LEU A 68 9.76 1.99 10.81
CA LEU A 68 10.14 0.75 10.14
C LEU A 68 9.18 -0.40 10.52
N LEU A 69 8.89 -0.56 11.81
CA LEU A 69 7.98 -1.59 12.32
C LEU A 69 6.57 -1.41 11.77
N LEU A 70 5.99 -0.22 11.89
CA LEU A 70 4.62 0.05 11.48
C LEU A 70 4.44 -0.11 9.96
N SER A 71 5.41 0.36 9.16
CA SER A 71 5.37 0.22 7.70
C SER A 71 5.29 -1.23 7.21
N SER A 72 5.62 -2.22 8.05
CA SER A 72 5.49 -3.63 7.70
C SER A 72 4.03 -4.05 7.48
N GLY A 73 3.07 -3.42 8.17
CA GLY A 73 1.64 -3.71 8.02
C GLY A 73 1.12 -3.38 6.63
N GLU A 74 1.44 -2.19 6.11
CA GLU A 74 1.11 -1.81 4.73
C GLU A 74 1.80 -2.73 3.72
N ARG A 75 3.09 -3.06 3.95
CA ARG A 75 3.88 -3.93 3.06
C ARG A 75 3.27 -5.32 2.88
N ILE A 76 2.76 -5.91 3.97
CA ILE A 76 2.02 -7.17 3.91
C ILE A 76 0.77 -7.00 3.05
N THR A 77 -0.01 -5.96 3.30
CA THR A 77 -1.30 -5.73 2.63
C THR A 77 -1.14 -5.51 1.12
N VAL A 78 -0.18 -4.66 0.70
CA VAL A 78 0.08 -4.41 -0.74
C VAL A 78 0.59 -5.67 -1.45
N ALA A 79 1.41 -6.49 -0.78
CA ALA A 79 1.88 -7.75 -1.33
C ALA A 79 0.72 -8.74 -1.53
N LEU A 80 -0.19 -8.86 -0.56
CA LEU A 80 -1.37 -9.73 -0.65
C LEU A 80 -2.30 -9.31 -1.80
N LEU A 81 -2.57 -8.02 -1.97
CA LEU A 81 -3.40 -7.56 -3.08
C LEU A 81 -2.70 -7.78 -4.43
N ALA A 82 -1.39 -7.53 -4.52
CA ALA A 82 -0.65 -7.79 -5.76
C ALA A 82 -0.69 -9.28 -6.15
N ILE A 83 -0.56 -10.20 -5.18
CA ILE A 83 -0.73 -11.65 -5.39
C ILE A 83 -2.15 -11.96 -5.89
N ALA A 84 -3.18 -11.37 -5.28
CA ALA A 84 -4.57 -11.60 -5.68
C ALA A 84 -4.86 -11.11 -7.11
N LEU A 85 -4.36 -9.92 -7.47
CA LEU A 85 -4.49 -9.37 -8.82
C LEU A 85 -3.76 -10.22 -9.86
N ASP A 86 -2.53 -10.64 -9.55
CA ASP A 86 -1.74 -11.50 -10.46
C ASP A 86 -2.44 -12.85 -10.67
N ALA A 87 -2.98 -13.46 -9.62
CA ALA A 87 -3.79 -14.67 -9.71
C ALA A 87 -5.08 -14.49 -10.54
N ALA A 88 -5.61 -13.26 -10.62
CA ALA A 88 -6.73 -12.89 -11.48
C ALA A 88 -6.31 -12.51 -12.91
N GLY A 89 -5.04 -12.71 -13.28
CA GLY A 89 -4.50 -12.38 -14.60
C GLY A 89 -4.21 -10.90 -14.82
N ILE A 90 -4.24 -10.09 -13.76
CA ILE A 90 -3.95 -8.65 -13.82
C ILE A 90 -2.53 -8.43 -13.30
N ARG A 91 -1.64 -8.00 -14.19
CA ARG A 91 -0.26 -7.69 -13.81
C ARG A 91 -0.24 -6.59 -12.75
N ALA A 92 0.15 -6.93 -11.53
CA ALA A 92 0.24 -5.99 -10.42
C ALA A 92 1.63 -5.99 -9.80
N ARG A 93 2.02 -4.86 -9.20
CA ARG A 93 3.29 -4.77 -8.48
C ARG A 93 3.12 -3.97 -7.20
N ALA A 94 3.37 -4.64 -6.08
CA ALA A 94 3.47 -4.02 -4.78
C ALA A 94 4.71 -3.11 -4.68
N LEU A 95 4.53 -1.91 -4.13
CA LEU A 95 5.57 -0.93 -3.90
C LEU A 95 5.53 -0.43 -2.46
N THR A 96 6.72 -0.22 -1.89
CA THR A 96 6.83 0.64 -0.69
C THR A 96 6.65 2.11 -1.09
N GLY A 97 6.33 2.98 -0.13
CA GLY A 97 6.23 4.43 -0.39
C GLY A 97 7.47 5.01 -1.08
N ARG A 98 8.67 4.58 -0.69
CA ARG A 98 9.93 4.99 -1.33
C ARG A 98 10.06 4.48 -2.77
N GLN A 99 9.65 3.24 -3.06
CA GLN A 99 9.66 2.69 -4.43
C GLN A 99 8.60 3.35 -5.32
N ALA A 100 7.48 3.81 -4.73
CA ALA A 100 6.47 4.63 -5.39
C ALA A 100 6.91 6.11 -5.56
N GLY A 101 8.11 6.47 -5.07
CA GLY A 101 8.71 7.78 -5.25
C GLY A 101 8.25 8.83 -4.25
N ILE A 102 7.71 8.44 -3.08
CA ILE A 102 7.35 9.36 -2.01
C ILE A 102 8.57 9.58 -1.11
N TYR A 103 9.01 10.83 -1.00
CA TYR A 103 10.13 11.22 -0.14
C TYR A 103 9.63 12.22 0.91
N THR A 104 10.13 12.04 2.13
CA THR A 104 9.71 12.81 3.30
C THR A 104 10.92 13.37 4.03
N ASP A 105 10.66 14.33 4.92
CA ASP A 105 11.62 14.73 5.94
C ASP A 105 11.92 13.58 6.92
N THR A 106 12.80 13.85 7.89
CA THR A 106 13.22 12.88 8.93
C THR A 106 12.41 13.00 10.23
N ALA A 107 11.27 13.70 10.23
CA ALA A 107 10.43 13.86 11.40
C ALA A 107 9.58 12.59 11.62
N HIS A 108 10.24 11.48 11.95
CA HIS A 108 9.64 10.15 12.16
C HIS A 108 8.34 10.20 12.96
N THR A 109 7.40 9.29 12.63
CA THR A 109 6.00 9.20 13.08
C THR A 109 5.07 10.34 12.65
N LYS A 110 5.60 11.42 12.07
CA LYS A 110 4.84 12.59 11.60
C LYS A 110 5.52 13.29 10.41
N ALA A 111 6.21 12.50 9.59
CA ALA A 111 7.04 13.02 8.52
C ALA A 111 6.17 13.73 7.47
N ARG A 112 6.67 14.82 6.91
CA ARG A 112 5.98 15.56 5.84
C ARG A 112 6.55 15.18 4.49
N ILE A 113 5.68 15.05 3.49
CA ILE A 113 6.09 14.82 2.10
C ILE A 113 6.81 16.06 1.59
N GLU A 114 8.05 15.89 1.17
CA GLU A 114 8.86 16.94 0.54
C GLU A 114 8.71 16.91 -0.98
N ARG A 115 8.64 15.70 -1.56
CA ARG A 115 8.53 15.51 -3.01
C ARG A 115 7.92 14.16 -3.36
N ILE A 116 7.30 14.10 -4.54
CA ILE A 116 6.76 12.89 -5.15
C ILE A 116 7.35 12.75 -6.55
N GLU A 117 8.03 11.64 -6.81
CA GLU A 117 8.55 11.26 -8.13
C GLU A 117 7.68 10.17 -8.73
N THR A 118 7.11 10.41 -9.91
CA THR A 118 6.12 9.48 -10.49
C THR A 118 6.70 8.49 -11.51
N ALA A 119 8.00 8.56 -11.80
CA ALA A 119 8.62 7.79 -12.89
C ALA A 119 8.35 6.27 -12.81
N THR A 120 8.49 5.68 -11.61
CA THR A 120 8.19 4.26 -11.38
C THR A 120 6.73 3.92 -11.64
N LEU A 121 5.81 4.76 -11.15
CA LEU A 121 4.37 4.55 -11.31
C LEU A 121 3.96 4.68 -12.78
N THR A 122 4.43 5.73 -13.46
CA THR A 122 4.18 5.96 -14.88
C THR A 122 4.65 4.78 -15.72
N ARG A 123 5.88 4.31 -15.52
CA ARG A 123 6.43 3.16 -16.25
C ARG A 123 5.57 1.89 -16.08
N LEU A 124 5.17 1.57 -14.85
CA LEU A 124 4.34 0.40 -14.59
C LEU A 124 2.96 0.50 -15.23
N LEU A 125 2.35 1.69 -15.22
CA LEU A 125 1.06 1.93 -15.86
C LEU A 125 1.16 1.84 -17.39
N ASP A 126 2.26 2.32 -17.97
CA ASP A 126 2.50 2.26 -19.42
C ASP A 126 2.77 0.82 -19.89
N GLU A 127 3.33 -0.03 -19.03
CA GLU A 127 3.46 -1.49 -19.23
C GLU A 127 2.14 -2.25 -19.02
N GLY A 128 1.02 -1.54 -18.79
CA GLY A 128 -0.30 -2.11 -18.56
C GLY A 128 -0.48 -2.74 -17.16
N GLY A 129 0.43 -2.47 -16.23
CA GLY A 129 0.37 -2.98 -14.87
C GLY A 129 -0.40 -2.07 -13.89
N VAL A 130 -0.79 -2.65 -12.75
CA VAL A 130 -1.41 -1.95 -11.62
C VAL A 130 -0.37 -1.80 -10.49
N PRO A 131 0.13 -0.58 -10.22
CA PRO A 131 0.91 -0.32 -9.01
C PRO A 131 0.02 -0.37 -7.77
N VAL A 132 0.48 -1.04 -6.73
CA VAL A 132 -0.21 -1.23 -5.45
C VAL A 132 0.67 -0.81 -4.28
#